data_AF-A0A1M7NJT8-F1
#
_entry.id   AF-A0A1M7NJT8-F1
#
_cell.length_a   1.000
_cell.length_b   1.000
_cell.length_c   1.000
_cell.angle_alpha   90.00
_cell.angle_beta   90.00
_cell.angle_gamma   90.00
#
_symmetry.space_group_name_H-M   'P 1'
#
loop_
_entity.id
_entity.type
_entity.pdbx_description
1 polymer ?
#
loop_
_entity_poly.entity_id
_entity_poly.type
_entity_poly.pdbx_seq_one_letter_code
_entity_poly.pdbx_strand_id
1 'polypeptide(L)'
;MRFLATLLLYSFSLVLVFAQKADIAGNFKAYQKLTFSWEGPHAAEEERTFLDCRLQVVFTSPDGQKIRIPGYFAGDGIAGQSGASAGNIWRAHLLPLVPGEWTFEARFIQGDQVAISQDPDWSQGSAFHGDTGSFEILPPDTSAPGFLSKGKLQYVGKHFLQFTDESYFLKMGANSPEVFLEYGEFDGTGSDRSYATHVTDWKSGDPLWQENKGKGIIGVINYLKSQSINTHYFMLMNAYGDGKQAFPWTGPDDYYQYDVSKLDQWQFVFDHMMKVGLMPQLVLSEQENQSYFEHKEGGDFARSRKVFYREMAARFGYLNAVTWNIGEESGWDNEPTYGKGITTSQQKQFAAYLMVFFE
;
A
#
# COMPACT_ATOMS: atom_id res chain seq x y z
N MET A 1 1.74 -66.72 -36.79
CA MET A 1 2.44 -65.93 -35.74
C MET A 1 2.55 -64.48 -36.19
N ARG A 2 1.97 -63.55 -35.43
CA ARG A 2 2.43 -62.17 -35.15
C ARG A 2 1.22 -61.36 -34.66
N PHE A 3 1.11 -61.21 -33.36
CA PHE A 3 0.29 -60.17 -32.73
C PHE A 3 1.21 -58.98 -32.44
N LEU A 4 0.86 -57.82 -32.99
CA LEU A 4 1.45 -56.53 -32.65
C LEU A 4 0.75 -56.02 -31.38
N ALA A 5 1.52 -55.75 -30.33
CA ALA A 5 1.05 -55.06 -29.13
C ALA A 5 1.44 -53.58 -29.23
N THR A 6 0.46 -52.69 -29.24
CA THR A 6 0.66 -51.24 -29.18
C THR A 6 0.60 -50.82 -27.71
N LEU A 7 1.72 -50.32 -27.17
CA LEU A 7 1.83 -49.81 -25.81
C LEU A 7 1.43 -48.33 -25.81
N LEU A 8 0.33 -47.96 -25.14
CA LEU A 8 -0.02 -46.55 -24.89
C LEU A 8 0.74 -46.07 -23.64
N LEU A 9 1.67 -45.13 -23.82
CA LEU A 9 2.28 -44.38 -22.72
C LEU A 9 1.39 -43.19 -22.36
N TYR A 10 0.78 -43.23 -21.18
CA TYR A 10 0.13 -42.07 -20.58
C TYR A 10 1.19 -41.20 -19.90
N SER A 11 1.45 -40.01 -20.45
CA SER A 11 2.22 -38.96 -19.77
C SER A 11 1.36 -38.31 -18.70
N PHE A 12 1.63 -38.60 -17.42
CA PHE A 12 1.07 -37.85 -16.30
C PHE A 12 1.89 -36.56 -16.15
N SER A 13 1.34 -35.44 -16.61
CA SER A 13 1.86 -34.11 -16.24
C SER A 13 1.50 -33.87 -14.78
N LEU A 14 2.49 -33.90 -13.89
CA LEU A 14 2.35 -33.60 -12.49
C LEU A 14 2.10 -32.08 -12.35
N VAL A 15 0.84 -31.66 -12.30
CA VAL A 15 0.51 -30.29 -11.90
C VAL A 15 0.75 -30.21 -10.40
N LEU A 16 1.86 -29.60 -9.99
CA LEU A 16 2.11 -29.23 -8.61
C LEU A 16 1.09 -28.16 -8.23
N VAL A 17 0.01 -28.57 -7.56
CA VAL A 17 -0.96 -27.65 -6.96
C VAL A 17 -0.35 -27.13 -5.67
N PHE A 18 0.21 -25.93 -5.71
CA PHE A 18 0.73 -25.24 -4.53
C PHE A 18 -0.36 -24.42 -3.80
N ALA A 19 -1.64 -24.78 -3.96
CA ALA A 19 -2.75 -24.03 -3.38
C ALA A 19 -2.73 -24.12 -1.83
N GLN A 20 -2.32 -23.02 -1.19
CA GLN A 20 -2.48 -22.80 0.24
C GLN A 20 -3.65 -21.85 0.46
N LYS A 21 -4.60 -22.21 1.31
CA LYS A 21 -5.76 -21.37 1.60
C LYS A 21 -5.32 -20.04 2.25
N ALA A 22 -5.64 -18.92 1.61
CA ALA A 22 -5.49 -17.58 2.19
C ALA A 22 -6.14 -17.48 3.59
N ASP A 23 -5.45 -16.84 4.53
CA ASP A 23 -6.06 -16.32 5.76
C ASP A 23 -6.69 -14.96 5.45
N ILE A 24 -8.00 -14.84 5.66
CA ILE A 24 -8.79 -13.66 5.31
C ILE A 24 -9.33 -13.03 6.59
N ALA A 25 -8.82 -11.85 6.91
CA ALA A 25 -9.21 -11.08 8.08
C ALA A 25 -10.01 -9.81 7.69
N GLY A 26 -10.97 -9.45 8.54
CA GLY A 26 -11.79 -8.25 8.38
C GLY A 26 -13.26 -8.50 8.74
N ASN A 27 -14.11 -7.53 8.48
CA ASN A 27 -15.53 -7.58 8.89
C ASN A 27 -16.47 -8.16 7.81
N PHE A 28 -15.97 -8.48 6.61
CA PHE A 28 -16.76 -9.01 5.50
C PHE A 28 -17.98 -8.15 5.15
N LYS A 29 -17.81 -6.82 5.17
CA LYS A 29 -18.83 -5.85 4.79
C LYS A 29 -18.28 -4.96 3.69
N ALA A 30 -19.14 -4.55 2.75
CA ALA A 30 -18.78 -3.56 1.76
C ALA A 30 -18.28 -2.27 2.45
N TYR A 31 -17.32 -1.60 1.82
CA TYR A 31 -16.65 -0.38 2.26
C TYR A 31 -15.65 -0.55 3.40
N GLN A 32 -15.36 -1.78 3.83
CA GLN A 32 -14.41 -2.08 4.90
C GLN A 32 -13.30 -2.98 4.38
N LYS A 33 -12.05 -2.65 4.73
CA LYS A 33 -10.86 -3.42 4.33
C LYS A 33 -11.01 -4.90 4.66
N LEU A 34 -10.62 -5.75 3.70
CA LEU A 34 -10.24 -7.14 3.93
C LEU A 34 -8.74 -7.30 3.71
N THR A 35 -8.12 -8.12 4.54
CA THR A 35 -6.70 -8.44 4.49
C THR A 35 -6.54 -9.92 4.18
N PHE A 36 -5.86 -10.23 3.08
CA PHE A 36 -5.56 -11.58 2.64
C PHE A 36 -4.08 -11.85 2.93
N SER A 37 -3.79 -12.94 3.64
CA SER A 37 -2.42 -13.32 4.00
C SER A 37 -2.11 -14.76 3.59
N TRP A 38 -0.89 -14.99 3.11
CA TRP A 38 -0.36 -16.30 2.78
C TRP A 38 0.99 -16.51 3.46
N GLU A 39 1.31 -17.76 3.78
CA GLU A 39 2.69 -18.15 4.11
C GLU A 39 3.41 -18.46 2.80
N GLY A 40 4.40 -17.64 2.46
CA GLY A 40 5.19 -17.78 1.26
C GLY A 40 6.66 -18.11 1.55
N PRO A 41 7.55 -17.85 0.58
CA PRO A 41 8.97 -17.91 0.81
C PRO A 41 9.36 -16.98 1.97
N HIS A 42 10.28 -17.45 2.81
CA HIS A 42 10.88 -16.61 3.83
C HIS A 42 11.70 -15.51 3.17
N ALA A 43 11.53 -14.28 3.64
CA ALA A 43 12.21 -13.08 3.15
C ALA A 43 12.58 -12.16 4.31
N ALA A 44 13.33 -11.11 4.00
CA ALA A 44 13.76 -10.07 4.92
C ALA A 44 13.77 -8.71 4.20
N GLU A 45 14.13 -7.65 4.91
CA GLU A 45 14.29 -6.29 4.38
C GLU A 45 15.51 -6.17 3.44
N GLU A 46 15.48 -6.89 2.32
CA GLU A 46 16.55 -6.98 1.34
C GLU A 46 16.00 -6.60 -0.04
N GLU A 47 16.85 -6.02 -0.92
CA GLU A 47 16.46 -5.57 -2.27
C GLU A 47 15.69 -6.64 -3.05
N ARG A 48 16.17 -7.89 -3.06
CA ARG A 48 15.53 -9.01 -3.77
C ARG A 48 14.10 -9.28 -3.32
N THR A 49 13.75 -8.96 -2.08
CA THR A 49 12.39 -9.16 -1.56
C THR A 49 11.41 -8.23 -2.28
N PHE A 50 11.82 -6.99 -2.55
CA PHE A 50 10.95 -5.96 -3.11
C PHE A 50 11.10 -5.81 -4.62
N LEU A 51 12.25 -6.20 -5.18
CA LEU A 51 12.52 -6.13 -6.61
C LEU A 51 12.21 -7.45 -7.33
N ASP A 52 12.54 -8.59 -6.71
CA ASP A 52 12.53 -9.90 -7.37
C ASP A 52 11.37 -10.81 -6.95
N CYS A 53 10.43 -10.30 -6.15
CA CYS A 53 9.20 -11.02 -5.79
C CYS A 53 7.98 -10.22 -6.21
N ARG A 54 6.95 -10.91 -6.74
CA ARG A 54 5.68 -10.27 -7.10
C ARG A 54 4.50 -11.10 -6.67
N LEU A 55 3.74 -10.58 -5.71
CA LEU A 55 2.37 -10.99 -5.43
C LEU A 55 1.39 -10.08 -6.16
N GLN A 56 0.45 -10.66 -6.90
CA GLN A 56 -0.73 -9.98 -7.42
C GLN A 56 -1.97 -10.83 -7.16
N VAL A 57 -3.02 -10.25 -6.60
CA VAL A 57 -4.27 -10.94 -6.36
C VAL A 57 -5.31 -10.40 -7.33
N VAL A 58 -5.95 -11.31 -8.07
CA VAL A 58 -7.06 -10.98 -8.97
C VAL A 58 -8.34 -11.26 -8.23
N PHE A 59 -9.07 -10.21 -7.87
CA PHE A 59 -10.39 -10.32 -7.28
C PHE A 59 -11.45 -10.22 -8.38
N THR A 60 -12.47 -11.07 -8.31
CA THR A 60 -13.66 -10.96 -9.17
C THR A 60 -14.87 -10.65 -8.30
N SER A 61 -15.52 -9.53 -8.57
CA SER A 61 -16.73 -9.08 -7.89
C SER A 61 -17.97 -9.88 -8.33
N PRO A 62 -19.09 -9.78 -7.59
CA PRO A 62 -20.36 -10.44 -7.92
C PRO A 62 -20.91 -10.13 -9.31
N ASP A 63 -20.60 -8.96 -9.87
CA ASP A 63 -20.98 -8.54 -11.22
C ASP A 63 -19.98 -8.95 -12.31
N GLY A 64 -18.90 -9.66 -11.93
CA GLY A 64 -17.88 -10.19 -12.83
C GLY A 64 -16.74 -9.22 -13.14
N GLN A 65 -16.71 -8.01 -12.56
CA GLN A 65 -15.57 -7.10 -12.70
C GLN A 65 -14.33 -7.70 -12.04
N LYS A 66 -13.18 -7.59 -12.72
CA LYS A 66 -11.89 -8.06 -12.21
C LYS A 66 -11.05 -6.88 -11.76
N ILE A 67 -10.50 -6.96 -10.55
CA ILE A 67 -9.61 -5.96 -9.97
C ILE A 67 -8.27 -6.64 -9.67
N ARG A 68 -7.16 -6.00 -10.03
CA ARG A 68 -5.81 -6.56 -9.83
C ARG A 68 -5.09 -5.77 -8.75
N ILE A 69 -4.94 -6.36 -7.59
CA ILE A 69 -4.33 -5.71 -6.44
C ILE A 69 -2.90 -6.22 -6.25
N PRO A 70 -1.88 -5.35 -6.22
CA PRO A 70 -0.53 -5.77 -5.85
C PRO A 70 -0.51 -6.15 -4.35
N GLY A 71 0.16 -7.25 -4.04
CA GLY A 71 0.52 -7.58 -2.66
C GLY A 71 1.97 -7.24 -2.35
N TYR A 72 2.34 -7.42 -1.08
CA TYR A 72 3.63 -7.04 -0.50
C TYR A 72 4.11 -8.05 0.55
N PHE A 73 5.39 -7.98 0.91
CA PHE A 73 5.98 -8.75 2.00
C PHE A 73 5.69 -8.10 3.37
N ALA A 74 5.12 -8.86 4.29
CA ALA A 74 4.59 -8.38 5.57
C ALA A 74 5.33 -8.94 6.80
N GLY A 75 6.55 -9.47 6.62
CA GLY A 75 7.36 -9.97 7.74
C GLY A 75 6.71 -11.17 8.42
N ASP A 76 6.49 -11.09 9.72
CA ASP A 76 5.78 -12.09 10.53
C ASP A 76 4.24 -11.88 10.55
N GLY A 77 3.73 -10.91 9.80
CA GLY A 77 2.31 -10.57 9.72
C GLY A 77 1.82 -9.60 10.80
N ILE A 78 2.64 -9.31 11.82
CA ILE A 78 2.35 -8.35 12.89
C ILE A 78 3.57 -7.45 13.14
N ALA A 79 4.35 -7.17 12.10
CA ALA A 79 5.66 -6.52 12.19
C ALA A 79 5.62 -5.19 12.94
N GLY A 80 4.53 -4.42 12.83
CA GLY A 80 4.39 -3.16 13.56
C GLY A 80 4.33 -3.34 15.08
N GLN A 81 3.88 -4.51 15.55
CA GLN A 81 3.88 -4.90 16.96
C GLN A 81 5.18 -5.58 17.38
N SER A 82 5.73 -6.48 16.55
CA SER A 82 6.90 -7.29 16.91
C SER A 82 8.25 -6.63 16.64
N GLY A 83 8.30 -5.64 15.75
CA GLY A 83 9.54 -5.08 15.21
C GLY A 83 10.24 -6.03 14.22
N ALA A 84 9.53 -6.99 13.63
CA ALA A 84 10.13 -7.98 12.76
C ALA A 84 10.56 -7.39 11.41
N SER A 85 11.82 -7.63 11.03
CA SER A 85 12.41 -7.31 9.73
C SER A 85 12.52 -8.53 8.79
N ALA A 86 11.97 -9.67 9.20
CA ALA A 86 11.97 -10.91 8.44
C ALA A 86 10.76 -11.78 8.79
N GLY A 87 10.48 -12.75 7.94
CA GLY A 87 9.37 -13.68 8.11
C GLY A 87 8.93 -14.26 6.79
N ASN A 88 7.71 -14.79 6.73
CA ASN A 88 7.20 -15.51 5.58
C ASN A 88 5.77 -15.10 5.20
N ILE A 89 5.24 -14.00 5.76
CA ILE A 89 3.89 -13.55 5.46
C ILE A 89 3.89 -12.60 4.26
N TRP A 90 3.01 -12.91 3.30
CA TRP A 90 2.75 -12.08 2.12
C TRP A 90 1.29 -11.66 2.14
N ARG A 91 1.02 -10.40 1.80
CA ARG A 91 -0.29 -9.78 2.07
C ARG A 91 -0.81 -8.96 0.90
N ALA A 92 -2.13 -8.95 0.74
CA ALA A 92 -2.85 -8.01 -0.13
C ALA A 92 -4.10 -7.48 0.59
N HIS A 93 -4.52 -6.27 0.25
CA HIS A 93 -5.68 -5.61 0.85
C HIS A 93 -6.75 -5.30 -0.18
N LEU A 94 -7.98 -5.74 0.07
CA LEU A 94 -9.14 -5.44 -0.77
C LEU A 94 -10.06 -4.45 -0.06
N LEU A 95 -10.54 -3.43 -0.79
CA LEU A 95 -11.70 -2.63 -0.41
C LEU A 95 -12.90 -3.06 -1.28
N PRO A 96 -13.76 -3.98 -0.81
CA PRO A 96 -14.92 -4.41 -1.57
C PRO A 96 -15.98 -3.29 -1.60
N LEU A 97 -16.44 -2.91 -2.80
CA LEU A 97 -17.43 -1.84 -2.97
C LEU A 97 -18.86 -2.33 -3.22
N VAL A 98 -19.03 -3.62 -3.50
CA VAL A 98 -20.33 -4.23 -3.77
C VAL A 98 -20.54 -5.47 -2.89
N PRO A 99 -21.74 -5.68 -2.32
CA PRO A 99 -22.08 -6.89 -1.58
C PRO A 99 -22.33 -8.08 -2.51
N GLY A 100 -22.20 -9.29 -1.96
CA GLY A 100 -22.39 -10.57 -2.64
C GLY A 100 -21.13 -11.45 -2.61
N GLU A 101 -21.16 -12.51 -3.39
CA GLU A 101 -20.06 -13.47 -3.49
C GLU A 101 -18.91 -12.92 -4.35
N TRP A 102 -17.74 -12.80 -3.75
CA TRP A 102 -16.49 -12.48 -4.42
C TRP A 102 -15.63 -13.73 -4.58
N THR A 103 -14.79 -13.74 -5.61
CA THR A 103 -13.72 -14.76 -5.75
C THR A 103 -12.36 -14.11 -5.86
N PHE A 104 -11.31 -14.87 -5.58
CA PHE A 104 -9.93 -14.41 -5.78
C PHE A 104 -9.05 -15.50 -6.43
N GLU A 105 -7.98 -15.04 -7.08
CA GLU A 105 -6.86 -15.86 -7.56
C GLU A 105 -5.55 -15.17 -7.17
N ALA A 106 -4.73 -15.81 -6.34
CA ALA A 106 -3.41 -15.32 -5.97
C ALA A 106 -2.38 -15.74 -7.03
N ARG A 107 -1.55 -14.79 -7.46
CA ARG A 107 -0.44 -15.03 -8.39
C ARG A 107 0.85 -14.57 -7.76
N PHE A 108 1.76 -15.51 -7.55
CA PHE A 108 3.08 -15.25 -7.01
C PHE A 108 4.16 -15.74 -7.98
N ILE A 109 5.17 -14.93 -8.21
CA ILE A 109 6.37 -15.27 -8.99
C ILE A 109 7.61 -14.67 -8.33
N GLN A 110 8.74 -15.33 -8.55
CA GLN A 110 10.07 -14.83 -8.19
C GLN A 110 10.97 -14.84 -9.42
N GLY A 111 11.79 -13.81 -9.57
CA GLY A 111 12.72 -13.67 -10.69
C GLY A 111 13.27 -12.24 -10.78
N ASP A 112 14.32 -12.04 -11.57
CA ASP A 112 14.97 -10.73 -11.73
C ASP A 112 13.95 -9.63 -12.08
N GLN A 113 13.83 -8.64 -11.19
CA GLN A 113 13.03 -7.42 -11.37
C GLN A 113 11.54 -7.64 -11.69
N VAL A 114 10.99 -8.81 -11.36
CA VAL A 114 9.61 -9.17 -11.69
C VAL A 114 8.58 -8.25 -11.04
N ALA A 115 8.90 -7.60 -9.91
CA ALA A 115 8.01 -6.66 -9.22
C ALA A 115 7.58 -5.51 -10.14
N ILE A 116 8.47 -5.04 -11.02
CA ILE A 116 8.26 -3.89 -11.90
C ILE A 116 8.08 -4.27 -13.38
N SER A 117 8.06 -5.57 -13.71
CA SER A 117 7.83 -6.05 -15.07
C SER A 117 6.44 -5.63 -15.59
N GLN A 118 6.37 -5.19 -16.85
CA GLN A 118 5.09 -4.90 -17.52
C GLN A 118 4.38 -6.17 -17.99
N ASP A 119 5.15 -7.22 -18.31
CA ASP A 119 4.64 -8.50 -18.80
C ASP A 119 5.28 -9.65 -18.01
N PRO A 120 4.88 -9.85 -16.74
CA PRO A 120 5.38 -10.95 -15.93
C PRO A 120 4.93 -12.31 -16.49
N ASP A 121 5.86 -13.25 -16.65
CA ASP A 121 5.55 -14.63 -17.02
C ASP A 121 4.97 -15.41 -15.83
N TRP A 122 3.65 -15.36 -15.69
CA TRP A 122 2.91 -16.07 -14.65
C TRP A 122 3.02 -17.60 -14.74
N SER A 123 3.54 -18.17 -15.85
CA SER A 123 3.76 -19.62 -15.93
C SER A 123 4.88 -20.10 -15.01
N GLN A 124 5.75 -19.19 -14.55
CA GLN A 124 6.80 -19.46 -13.56
C GLN A 124 6.29 -19.35 -12.11
N GLY A 125 4.99 -19.57 -11.89
CA GLY A 125 4.35 -19.50 -10.58
C GLY A 125 5.01 -20.38 -9.53
N SER A 126 5.13 -19.86 -8.30
CA SER A 126 5.68 -20.60 -7.15
C SER A 126 4.94 -20.25 -5.86
N ALA A 127 5.26 -20.95 -4.76
CA ALA A 127 4.60 -20.79 -3.46
C ALA A 127 3.07 -20.83 -3.62
N PHE A 128 2.30 -19.90 -3.05
CA PHE A 128 0.83 -19.88 -3.12
C PHE A 128 0.26 -19.43 -4.50
N HIS A 129 1.05 -19.46 -5.57
CA HIS A 129 0.55 -19.20 -6.92
C HIS A 129 -0.57 -20.17 -7.31
N GLY A 130 -1.67 -19.61 -7.81
CA GLY A 130 -2.86 -20.37 -8.19
C GLY A 130 -3.79 -20.69 -7.01
N ASP A 131 -3.52 -20.20 -5.81
CA ASP A 131 -4.50 -20.25 -4.73
C ASP A 131 -5.76 -19.48 -5.13
N THR A 132 -6.91 -20.08 -4.88
CA THR A 132 -8.21 -19.51 -5.24
C THR A 132 -9.21 -19.75 -4.11
N GLY A 133 -10.19 -18.87 -4.01
CA GLY A 133 -11.29 -19.04 -3.06
C GLY A 133 -12.44 -18.09 -3.35
N SER A 134 -13.53 -18.29 -2.61
CA SER A 134 -14.67 -17.37 -2.57
C SER A 134 -14.97 -16.93 -1.14
N PHE A 135 -15.57 -15.75 -1.02
CA PHE A 135 -15.98 -15.16 0.25
C PHE A 135 -17.19 -14.26 0.02
N GLU A 136 -18.05 -14.17 1.03
CA GLU A 136 -19.26 -13.36 0.98
C GLU A 136 -19.01 -11.96 1.57
N ILE A 137 -19.48 -10.93 0.88
CA ILE A 137 -19.48 -9.55 1.37
C ILE A 137 -20.91 -9.12 1.72
N LEU A 138 -21.13 -8.82 2.98
CA LEU A 138 -22.40 -8.28 3.46
C LEU A 138 -22.60 -6.82 3.00
N PRO A 139 -23.86 -6.34 2.97
CA PRO A 139 -24.16 -4.93 2.71
C PRO A 139 -23.36 -3.95 3.58
N PRO A 140 -23.16 -2.70 3.11
CA PRO A 140 -22.49 -1.67 3.89
C PRO A 140 -23.12 -1.47 5.27
N ASP A 141 -22.27 -1.26 6.28
CA ASP A 141 -22.71 -0.83 7.60
C ASP A 141 -22.85 0.69 7.63
N THR A 142 -24.06 1.20 7.48
CA THR A 142 -24.34 2.64 7.48
C THR A 142 -24.06 3.32 8.83
N SER A 143 -23.92 2.53 9.91
CA SER A 143 -23.54 3.02 11.23
C SER A 143 -22.02 3.02 11.47
N ALA A 144 -21.23 2.47 10.54
CA ALA A 144 -19.78 2.44 10.66
C ALA A 144 -19.18 3.85 10.66
N PRO A 145 -18.12 4.08 11.45
CA PRO A 145 -17.56 5.41 11.65
C PRO A 145 -16.78 5.89 10.43
N GLY A 146 -16.67 7.21 10.28
CA GLY A 146 -15.79 7.85 9.32
C GLY A 146 -16.13 7.50 7.87
N PHE A 147 -15.14 6.99 7.13
CA PHE A 147 -15.29 6.61 5.73
C PHE A 147 -15.69 5.14 5.53
N LEU A 148 -15.71 4.34 6.61
CA LEU A 148 -16.05 2.92 6.57
C LEU A 148 -17.53 2.64 6.23
N SER A 149 -18.39 3.67 6.28
CA SER A 149 -19.79 3.63 5.86
C SER A 149 -20.04 4.23 4.47
N LYS A 150 -19.02 4.84 3.85
CA LYS A 150 -19.17 5.67 2.64
C LYS A 150 -18.66 5.02 1.35
N GLY A 151 -17.76 4.05 1.45
CA GLY A 151 -17.09 3.45 0.30
C GLY A 151 -15.94 4.30 -0.22
N LYS A 152 -15.62 4.18 -1.51
CA LYS A 152 -14.48 4.84 -2.14
C LYS A 152 -14.84 6.26 -2.58
N LEU A 153 -13.99 7.23 -2.26
CA LEU A 153 -14.06 8.60 -2.74
C LEU A 153 -13.49 8.68 -4.16
N GLN A 154 -14.24 9.29 -5.09
CA GLN A 154 -13.91 9.27 -6.52
C GLN A 154 -14.20 10.61 -7.19
N TYR A 155 -13.48 10.85 -8.29
CA TYR A 155 -13.83 11.91 -9.23
C TYR A 155 -14.92 11.41 -10.18
N VAL A 156 -16.07 12.07 -10.14
CA VAL A 156 -17.27 11.68 -10.90
C VAL A 156 -17.53 12.57 -12.13
N GLY A 157 -16.49 13.22 -12.65
CA GLY A 157 -16.63 14.13 -13.81
C GLY A 157 -17.33 15.46 -13.49
N LYS A 158 -17.43 15.84 -12.20
CA LYS A 158 -18.10 17.05 -11.71
C LYS A 158 -17.18 17.87 -10.80
N HIS A 159 -17.65 19.02 -10.34
CA HIS A 159 -16.87 19.95 -9.51
C HIS A 159 -16.39 19.36 -8.17
N PHE A 160 -17.19 18.49 -7.53
CA PHE A 160 -16.85 17.90 -6.24
C PHE A 160 -16.61 16.39 -6.37
N LEU A 161 -15.74 15.87 -5.52
CA LEU A 161 -15.57 14.43 -5.33
C LEU A 161 -16.81 13.83 -4.66
N GLN A 162 -17.07 12.56 -4.93
CA GLN A 162 -18.24 11.85 -4.41
C GLN A 162 -17.81 10.47 -3.89
N PHE A 163 -18.39 10.06 -2.76
CA PHE A 163 -18.25 8.71 -2.22
C PHE A 163 -19.13 7.72 -2.99
N THR A 164 -18.89 6.42 -2.79
CA THR A 164 -19.70 5.36 -3.42
C THR A 164 -21.16 5.39 -2.94
N ASP A 165 -21.41 5.87 -1.73
CA ASP A 165 -22.75 6.14 -1.19
C ASP A 165 -23.44 7.39 -1.79
N GLU A 166 -22.86 7.99 -2.83
CA GLU A 166 -23.32 9.21 -3.49
C GLU A 166 -23.19 10.49 -2.66
N SER A 167 -22.63 10.45 -1.45
CA SER A 167 -22.40 11.68 -0.66
C SER A 167 -21.23 12.49 -1.23
N TYR A 168 -21.41 13.81 -1.36
CA TYR A 168 -20.35 14.71 -1.80
C TYR A 168 -19.31 14.95 -0.70
N PHE A 169 -18.06 15.16 -1.11
CA PHE A 169 -16.95 15.49 -0.23
C PHE A 169 -16.42 16.89 -0.51
N LEU A 170 -16.70 17.82 0.42
CA LEU A 170 -16.07 19.15 0.42
C LEU A 170 -14.77 19.08 1.22
N LYS A 171 -13.63 19.12 0.52
CA LYS A 171 -12.30 19.03 1.12
C LYS A 171 -11.99 20.27 1.97
N MET A 172 -11.64 20.07 3.23
CA MET A 172 -11.17 21.10 4.17
C MET A 172 -9.99 20.56 4.96
N GLY A 173 -8.80 21.08 4.67
CA GLY A 173 -7.53 20.48 5.06
C GLY A 173 -6.61 21.37 5.86
N ALA A 174 -5.79 20.74 6.69
CA ALA A 174 -4.57 21.35 7.22
C ALA A 174 -3.37 20.85 6.39
N ASN A 175 -2.62 21.80 5.81
CA ASN A 175 -1.40 21.52 5.06
C ASN A 175 -0.14 21.40 5.95
N SER A 176 -0.32 21.27 7.28
CA SER A 176 0.78 21.24 8.25
C SER A 176 0.44 20.34 9.43
N PRO A 177 1.41 19.62 10.01
CA PRO A 177 2.81 19.53 9.55
C PRO A 177 2.97 18.56 8.36
N GLU A 178 3.73 18.94 7.33
CA GLU A 178 4.09 18.04 6.21
C GLU A 178 4.94 16.84 6.67
N VAL A 179 5.70 17.05 7.73
CA VAL A 179 6.55 16.12 8.46
C VAL A 179 5.77 15.21 9.42
N PHE A 180 4.48 14.97 9.13
CA PHE A 180 3.57 14.17 9.95
C PHE A 180 4.13 12.78 10.30
N LEU A 181 4.78 12.14 9.34
CA LEU A 181 5.32 10.79 9.46
C LEU A 181 6.74 10.71 10.05
N GLU A 182 7.36 11.84 10.38
CA GLU A 182 8.63 11.86 11.11
C GLU A 182 8.44 11.56 12.60
N TYR A 183 7.50 10.69 12.93
CA TYR A 183 7.13 10.41 14.30
C TYR A 183 8.14 9.47 14.94
N GLY A 184 8.80 9.91 16.01
CA GLY A 184 9.93 9.23 16.63
C GLY A 184 9.62 7.88 17.29
N GLU A 185 8.34 7.51 17.42
CA GLU A 185 7.97 6.17 17.91
C GLU A 185 7.65 5.19 16.78
N PHE A 186 7.72 5.60 15.51
CA PHE A 186 7.81 4.64 14.42
C PHE A 186 9.17 3.94 14.47
N ASP A 187 9.19 2.65 14.11
CA ASP A 187 10.42 1.90 13.92
C ASP A 187 11.33 2.59 12.91
N GLY A 188 12.65 2.42 13.04
CA GLY A 188 13.63 2.97 12.09
C GLY A 188 13.49 4.46 11.74
N THR A 189 12.91 5.30 12.62
CA THR A 189 12.67 6.75 12.38
C THR A 189 13.54 7.60 13.31
N GLY A 190 14.55 8.27 12.76
CA GLY A 190 15.55 9.04 13.52
C GLY A 190 15.11 10.45 13.92
N SER A 191 13.89 10.61 14.41
CA SER A 191 13.28 11.91 14.75
C SER A 191 12.89 12.01 16.22
N ASP A 192 13.02 13.18 16.84
CA ASP A 192 12.56 13.46 18.22
C ASP A 192 11.08 13.86 18.30
N ARG A 193 10.36 13.86 17.17
CA ARG A 193 8.97 14.33 17.11
C ARG A 193 8.02 13.33 17.75
N SER A 194 7.40 13.75 18.85
CA SER A 194 6.51 12.90 19.67
C SER A 194 5.06 13.38 19.77
N TYR A 195 4.74 14.56 19.22
CA TYR A 195 3.41 15.18 19.35
C TYR A 195 2.85 15.18 20.79
N ALA A 196 3.70 15.44 21.78
CA ALA A 196 3.37 15.30 23.20
C ALA A 196 2.07 16.02 23.63
N THR A 197 1.81 17.21 23.09
CA THR A 197 0.58 17.99 23.37
C THR A 197 -0.70 17.27 22.96
N HIS A 198 -0.63 16.36 21.98
CA HIS A 198 -1.77 15.63 21.45
C HIS A 198 -1.98 14.26 22.09
N VAL A 199 -1.11 13.83 23.01
CA VAL A 199 -1.31 12.58 23.77
C VAL A 199 -2.64 12.60 24.53
N THR A 200 -3.12 13.77 24.96
CA THR A 200 -4.43 13.93 25.61
C THR A 200 -5.61 13.76 24.66
N ASP A 201 -5.40 13.88 23.34
CA ASP A 201 -6.43 13.71 22.32
C ASP A 201 -6.62 12.22 21.93
N TRP A 202 -5.67 11.35 22.29
CA TRP A 202 -5.82 9.89 22.16
C TRP A 202 -6.92 9.36 23.08
N LYS A 203 -7.73 8.43 22.58
CA LYS A 203 -8.88 7.87 23.30
C LYS A 203 -8.74 6.36 23.49
N SER A 204 -9.39 5.85 24.54
CA SER A 204 -9.46 4.40 24.75
C SER A 204 -10.06 3.69 23.53
N GLY A 205 -9.33 2.70 23.00
CA GLY A 205 -9.70 1.95 21.80
C GLY A 205 -9.14 2.51 20.49
N ASP A 206 -8.40 3.61 20.55
CA ASP A 206 -7.54 4.05 19.45
C ASP A 206 -6.32 3.12 19.31
N PRO A 207 -5.75 2.98 18.11
CA PRO A 207 -4.66 2.04 17.89
C PRO A 207 -3.40 2.46 18.67
N LEU A 208 -2.63 1.43 19.00
CA LEU A 208 -1.29 1.50 19.59
C LEU A 208 -0.46 0.37 19.00
N TRP A 209 0.85 0.55 19.02
CA TRP A 209 1.80 -0.53 18.77
C TRP A 209 2.79 -0.64 19.92
N GLN A 210 3.38 -1.83 20.08
CA GLN A 210 4.34 -2.12 21.14
C GLN A 210 3.81 -1.65 22.52
N GLU A 211 2.54 -1.99 22.78
CA GLU A 211 1.74 -1.69 23.98
C GLU A 211 1.40 -0.20 24.22
N ASN A 212 2.31 0.73 23.99
CA ASN A 212 2.14 2.12 24.42
C ASN A 212 2.51 3.19 23.39
N LYS A 213 3.08 2.82 22.23
CA LYS A 213 3.50 3.75 21.18
C LYS A 213 2.34 4.15 20.27
N GLY A 214 2.43 5.34 19.70
CA GLY A 214 1.48 5.89 18.74
C GLY A 214 0.53 6.96 19.29
N LYS A 215 0.52 7.19 20.61
CA LYS A 215 -0.47 8.09 21.23
C LYS A 215 -0.42 9.50 20.67
N GLY A 216 0.76 10.06 20.46
CA GLY A 216 0.92 11.43 19.97
C GLY A 216 0.35 11.60 18.56
N ILE A 217 0.79 10.77 17.60
CA ILE A 217 0.38 10.89 16.20
C ILE A 217 -1.11 10.55 15.99
N ILE A 218 -1.64 9.57 16.71
CA ILE A 218 -3.07 9.25 16.70
C ILE A 218 -3.90 10.36 17.35
N GLY A 219 -3.36 10.98 18.41
CA GLY A 219 -3.92 12.17 19.02
C GLY A 219 -4.04 13.35 18.04
N VAL A 220 -3.01 13.59 17.21
CA VAL A 220 -3.06 14.63 16.16
C VAL A 220 -4.24 14.39 15.22
N ILE A 221 -4.47 13.14 14.79
CA ILE A 221 -5.61 12.79 13.92
C ILE A 221 -6.94 13.12 14.61
N ASN A 222 -7.09 12.75 15.88
CA ASN A 222 -8.29 13.03 16.66
C ASN A 222 -8.50 14.53 16.85
N TYR A 223 -7.43 15.27 17.12
CA TYR A 223 -7.47 16.73 17.26
C TYR A 223 -7.91 17.39 15.96
N LEU A 224 -7.27 17.09 14.83
CA LEU A 224 -7.65 17.60 13.52
C LEU A 224 -9.13 17.32 13.24
N LYS A 225 -9.57 16.09 13.51
CA LYS A 225 -10.99 15.73 13.34
C LYS A 225 -11.92 16.54 14.24
N SER A 226 -11.53 16.82 15.49
CA SER A 226 -12.30 17.66 16.41
C SER A 226 -12.45 19.10 15.90
N GLN A 227 -11.48 19.57 15.11
CA GLN A 227 -11.51 20.88 14.43
C GLN A 227 -12.28 20.83 13.09
N SER A 228 -13.03 19.75 12.84
CA SER A 228 -13.78 19.51 11.60
C SER A 228 -12.91 19.39 10.33
N ILE A 229 -11.59 19.25 10.46
CA ILE A 229 -10.70 18.96 9.34
C ILE A 229 -10.99 17.55 8.82
N ASN A 230 -11.03 17.40 7.50
CA ASN A 230 -11.37 16.14 6.85
C ASN A 230 -10.32 15.66 5.84
N THR A 231 -9.20 16.37 5.71
CA THR A 231 -8.02 15.91 4.99
C THR A 231 -6.75 16.41 5.66
N HIS A 232 -5.67 15.65 5.53
CA HIS A 232 -4.37 16.02 6.06
C HIS A 232 -3.28 15.69 5.04
N TYR A 233 -2.43 16.67 4.78
CA TYR A 233 -1.31 16.63 3.84
C TYR A 233 -0.02 16.25 4.55
N PHE A 234 0.74 15.30 4.01
CA PHE A 234 2.06 14.95 4.52
C PHE A 234 2.90 14.13 3.54
N MET A 235 4.21 14.12 3.79
CA MET A 235 5.21 13.41 3.01
C MET A 235 5.27 11.93 3.37
N LEU A 236 5.21 11.05 2.36
CA LEU A 236 5.63 9.65 2.46
C LEU A 236 7.13 9.49 2.27
N MET A 237 7.77 10.41 1.54
CA MET A 237 9.19 10.38 1.23
C MET A 237 9.74 11.81 1.18
N ASN A 238 10.44 12.20 2.23
CA ASN A 238 11.14 13.48 2.34
C ASN A 238 12.65 13.30 2.57
N ALA A 239 13.20 12.13 2.25
CA ALA A 239 14.64 11.90 2.29
C ALA A 239 15.34 12.94 1.41
N TYR A 240 16.36 13.59 1.96
CA TYR A 240 17.08 14.72 1.34
C TYR A 240 16.26 15.97 1.04
N GLY A 241 15.02 16.05 1.54
CA GLY A 241 14.21 17.27 1.51
C GLY A 241 14.30 18.09 2.78
N ASP A 242 13.24 18.80 3.13
CA ASP A 242 13.23 19.70 4.29
C ASP A 242 13.16 18.92 5.62
N GLY A 243 12.33 17.88 5.67
CA GLY A 243 12.10 17.10 6.88
C GLY A 243 13.10 15.94 7.11
N LYS A 244 13.54 15.27 6.04
CA LYS A 244 14.60 14.24 6.01
C LYS A 244 14.38 12.95 6.81
N GLN A 245 13.29 12.81 7.56
CA GLN A 245 13.08 11.69 8.49
C GLN A 245 11.87 10.80 8.17
N ALA A 246 11.08 11.13 7.14
CA ALA A 246 9.95 10.33 6.69
C ALA A 246 10.28 9.67 5.35
N PHE A 247 10.56 8.37 5.39
CA PHE A 247 10.75 7.53 4.21
C PHE A 247 10.41 6.07 4.57
N PRO A 248 10.01 5.24 3.60
CA PRO A 248 9.50 3.89 3.86
C PRO A 248 10.60 2.84 4.04
N TRP A 249 11.87 3.24 3.99
CA TRP A 249 13.03 2.35 3.97
C TRP A 249 13.73 2.25 5.32
N THR A 250 14.61 1.27 5.46
CA THR A 250 15.45 1.07 6.65
C THR A 250 16.45 2.21 6.88
N GLY A 251 16.79 2.94 5.80
CA GLY A 251 17.61 4.14 5.83
C GLY A 251 17.36 5.04 4.60
N PRO A 252 17.80 6.30 4.63
CA PRO A 252 17.51 7.28 3.57
C PRO A 252 18.15 6.92 2.22
N ASP A 253 19.20 6.10 2.21
CA ASP A 253 19.89 5.59 1.02
C ASP A 253 19.53 4.14 0.68
N ASP A 254 18.71 3.48 1.49
CA ASP A 254 18.35 2.07 1.33
C ASP A 254 17.07 1.90 0.50
N TYR A 255 16.95 2.62 -0.62
CA TYR A 255 15.70 2.79 -1.38
C TYR A 255 15.12 1.52 -2.04
N TYR A 256 15.72 0.35 -1.79
CA TYR A 256 15.20 -0.98 -2.11
C TYR A 256 14.89 -1.85 -0.88
N GLN A 257 15.27 -1.44 0.33
CA GLN A 257 15.06 -2.17 1.58
C GLN A 257 13.97 -1.46 2.38
N TYR A 258 12.72 -1.90 2.22
CA TYR A 258 11.59 -1.30 2.92
C TYR A 258 11.53 -1.78 4.36
N ASP A 259 11.29 -0.84 5.29
CA ASP A 259 11.12 -1.13 6.71
C ASP A 259 9.69 -1.64 6.93
N VAL A 260 9.56 -2.96 7.09
CA VAL A 260 8.29 -3.67 7.11
C VAL A 260 7.51 -3.33 8.38
N SER A 261 8.20 -3.18 9.50
CA SER A 261 7.64 -2.81 10.81
C SER A 261 7.11 -1.37 10.81
N LYS A 262 7.90 -0.40 10.33
CA LYS A 262 7.49 1.01 10.13
C LYS A 262 6.26 1.13 9.25
N LEU A 263 6.23 0.41 8.14
CA LEU A 263 5.11 0.47 7.19
C LEU A 263 3.82 -0.16 7.74
N ASP A 264 3.92 -1.18 8.60
CA ASP A 264 2.76 -1.73 9.32
C ASP A 264 2.26 -0.75 10.39
N GLN A 265 3.14 0.01 11.04
CA GLN A 265 2.75 1.08 11.96
C GLN A 265 2.10 2.26 11.23
N TRP A 266 2.58 2.65 10.06
CA TRP A 266 1.89 3.62 9.18
C TRP A 266 0.48 3.14 8.83
N GLN A 267 0.30 1.84 8.60
CA GLN A 267 -1.02 1.28 8.34
C GLN A 267 -1.98 1.48 9.53
N PHE A 268 -1.52 1.32 10.78
CA PHE A 268 -2.36 1.63 11.96
C PHE A 268 -2.84 3.08 11.95
N VAL A 269 -1.97 4.00 11.56
CA VAL A 269 -2.30 5.43 11.44
C VAL A 269 -3.33 5.65 10.33
N PHE A 270 -3.12 5.10 9.14
CA PHE A 270 -4.02 5.32 8.00
C PHE A 270 -5.37 4.61 8.15
N ASP A 271 -5.41 3.43 8.76
CA ASP A 271 -6.65 2.77 9.16
C ASP A 271 -7.46 3.63 10.12
N HIS A 272 -6.79 4.27 11.10
CA HIS A 272 -7.45 5.18 12.02
C HIS A 272 -7.99 6.43 11.31
N MET A 273 -7.23 6.98 10.36
CA MET A 273 -7.69 8.07 9.51
C MET A 273 -8.98 7.71 8.76
N MET A 274 -9.10 6.48 8.23
CA MET A 274 -10.34 6.01 7.60
C MET A 274 -11.49 5.88 8.61
N LYS A 275 -11.20 5.32 9.79
CA LYS A 275 -12.17 5.15 10.88
C LYS A 275 -12.73 6.48 11.38
N VAL A 276 -11.92 7.53 11.47
CA VAL A 276 -12.40 8.86 11.93
C VAL A 276 -12.89 9.75 10.79
N GLY A 277 -12.65 9.37 9.53
CA GLY A 277 -13.03 10.16 8.36
C GLY A 277 -12.14 11.38 8.15
N LEU A 278 -10.83 11.15 8.10
CA LEU A 278 -9.78 12.08 7.73
C LEU A 278 -9.04 11.53 6.50
N MET A 279 -9.06 12.24 5.38
CA MET A 279 -8.45 11.78 4.12
C MET A 279 -6.94 12.09 4.09
N PRO A 280 -6.05 11.10 4.04
CA PRO A 280 -4.63 11.34 3.79
C PRO A 280 -4.42 11.86 2.37
N GLN A 281 -3.62 12.91 2.25
CA GLN A 281 -2.99 13.33 1.02
C GLN A 281 -1.51 12.94 1.11
N LEU A 282 -1.19 11.85 0.42
CA LEU A 282 0.10 11.16 0.44
C LEU A 282 0.99 11.77 -0.63
N VAL A 283 2.06 12.44 -0.21
CA VAL A 283 2.99 13.14 -1.11
C VAL A 283 4.23 12.29 -1.31
N LEU A 284 4.55 12.00 -2.57
CA LEU A 284 5.56 11.00 -2.94
C LEU A 284 6.95 11.58 -3.18
N SER A 285 7.06 12.90 -3.36
CA SER A 285 8.33 13.64 -3.45
C SER A 285 8.10 15.15 -3.27
N GLU A 286 9.15 15.90 -2.99
CA GLU A 286 9.17 17.36 -2.90
C GLU A 286 10.20 17.94 -3.88
N GLN A 287 10.28 19.26 -3.98
CA GLN A 287 11.18 19.92 -4.93
C GLN A 287 12.64 19.50 -4.72
N GLU A 288 13.06 19.34 -3.48
CA GLU A 288 14.41 19.05 -3.03
C GLU A 288 14.85 17.61 -3.37
N ASN A 289 13.90 16.68 -3.53
CA ASN A 289 14.18 15.26 -3.79
C ASN A 289 13.48 14.69 -5.04
N GLN A 290 12.84 15.55 -5.84
CA GLN A 290 12.03 15.15 -7.00
C GLN A 290 12.76 14.25 -8.00
N SER A 291 14.10 14.32 -8.09
CA SER A 291 14.94 13.49 -8.96
C SER A 291 15.83 12.50 -8.21
N TYR A 292 15.60 12.29 -6.91
CA TYR A 292 16.45 11.46 -6.05
C TYR A 292 16.79 10.09 -6.67
N PHE A 293 15.78 9.32 -7.09
CA PHE A 293 15.99 7.99 -7.66
C PHE A 293 16.73 8.04 -9.00
N GLU A 294 16.32 8.93 -9.91
CA GLU A 294 16.94 9.10 -11.23
C GLU A 294 18.38 9.60 -11.12
N HIS A 295 18.70 10.39 -10.09
CA HIS A 295 20.08 10.78 -9.80
C HIS A 295 20.92 9.57 -9.36
N LYS A 296 20.39 8.70 -8.50
CA LYS A 296 21.09 7.52 -7.98
C LYS A 296 21.28 6.43 -9.04
N GLU A 297 20.30 6.20 -9.90
CA GLU A 297 20.29 5.09 -10.85
C GLU A 297 20.60 5.51 -12.30
N GLY A 298 20.46 6.79 -12.61
CA GLY A 298 20.46 7.29 -13.98
C GLY A 298 19.13 7.04 -14.71
N GLY A 299 19.05 7.58 -15.93
CA GLY A 299 17.86 7.50 -16.78
C GLY A 299 16.72 8.43 -16.35
N ASP A 300 15.60 8.33 -17.06
CA ASP A 300 14.46 9.24 -16.88
C ASP A 300 13.39 8.72 -15.91
N PHE A 301 13.38 7.41 -15.65
CA PHE A 301 12.46 6.76 -14.73
C PHE A 301 13.13 5.57 -14.06
N ALA A 302 13.64 5.82 -12.85
CA ALA A 302 14.37 4.85 -12.05
C ALA A 302 13.52 3.62 -11.69
N ARG A 303 14.19 2.49 -11.50
CA ARG A 303 13.56 1.23 -11.08
C ARG A 303 13.07 1.33 -9.64
N SER A 304 13.84 1.96 -8.75
CA SER A 304 13.44 2.19 -7.36
C SER A 304 12.18 3.05 -7.23
N ARG A 305 11.99 4.06 -8.08
CA ARG A 305 10.73 4.82 -8.11
C ARG A 305 9.52 3.94 -8.43
N LYS A 306 9.67 2.99 -9.37
CA LYS A 306 8.63 2.03 -9.72
C LYS A 306 8.32 1.09 -8.55
N VAL A 307 9.35 0.56 -7.89
CA VAL A 307 9.19 -0.25 -6.67
C VAL A 307 8.48 0.55 -5.58
N PHE A 308 8.88 1.80 -5.34
CA PHE A 308 8.26 2.69 -4.37
C PHE A 308 6.78 2.91 -4.63
N TYR A 309 6.38 3.24 -5.85
CA TYR A 309 4.97 3.44 -6.18
C TYR A 309 4.17 2.15 -6.00
N ARG A 310 4.74 1.02 -6.43
CA ARG A 310 4.11 -0.29 -6.28
C ARG A 310 3.93 -0.67 -4.81
N GLU A 311 4.96 -0.51 -3.97
CA GLU A 311 4.91 -0.83 -2.54
C GLU A 311 3.91 0.04 -1.79
N MET A 312 3.89 1.36 -2.06
CA MET A 312 2.92 2.25 -1.43
C MET A 312 1.49 1.91 -1.87
N ALA A 313 1.27 1.62 -3.15
CA ALA A 313 -0.04 1.21 -3.66
C ALA A 313 -0.49 -0.15 -3.09
N ALA A 314 0.41 -1.14 -2.99
CA ALA A 314 0.13 -2.45 -2.40
C ALA A 314 -0.29 -2.35 -0.92
N ARG A 315 0.39 -1.48 -0.17
CA ARG A 315 0.14 -1.30 1.26
C ARG A 315 -1.06 -0.41 1.54
N PHE A 316 -1.27 0.66 0.79
CA PHE A 316 -2.23 1.72 1.14
C PHE A 316 -3.28 2.02 0.06
N GLY A 317 -3.33 1.24 -1.03
CA GLY A 317 -4.30 1.44 -2.11
C GLY A 317 -5.75 1.11 -1.76
N TYR A 318 -5.97 0.41 -0.64
CA TYR A 318 -7.31 0.07 -0.15
C TYR A 318 -8.04 1.23 0.55
N LEU A 319 -7.35 2.35 0.84
CA LEU A 319 -7.93 3.44 1.62
C LEU A 319 -9.18 4.00 0.92
N ASN A 320 -10.28 4.09 1.66
CA ASN A 320 -11.58 4.61 1.18
C ASN A 320 -11.44 5.99 0.53
N ALA A 321 -10.68 6.89 1.15
CA ALA A 321 -10.42 8.22 0.63
C ALA A 321 -8.92 8.51 0.73
N VAL A 322 -8.29 8.85 -0.39
CA VAL A 322 -6.87 9.17 -0.46
C VAL A 322 -6.60 10.09 -1.65
N THR A 323 -5.66 11.01 -1.49
CA THR A 323 -5.03 11.71 -2.63
C THR A 323 -3.61 11.22 -2.77
N TRP A 324 -3.27 10.65 -3.94
CA TRP A 324 -1.90 10.33 -4.31
C TRP A 324 -1.29 11.53 -5.03
N ASN A 325 -0.42 12.27 -4.35
CA ASN A 325 0.28 13.41 -4.91
C ASN A 325 1.68 12.98 -5.36
N ILE A 326 1.92 12.99 -6.67
CA ILE A 326 3.22 12.56 -7.24
C ILE A 326 4.39 13.44 -6.81
N GLY A 327 4.12 14.69 -6.44
CA GLY A 327 5.09 15.54 -5.77
C GLY A 327 4.58 16.95 -5.50
N GLU A 328 5.22 17.65 -4.56
CA GLU A 328 5.03 19.09 -4.37
C GLU A 328 6.12 19.91 -5.04
N GLU A 329 5.76 21.13 -5.42
CA GLU A 329 6.65 22.15 -5.99
C GLU A 329 7.59 21.64 -7.13
N SER A 330 7.16 20.59 -7.82
CA SER A 330 7.99 19.85 -8.78
C SER A 330 8.13 20.58 -10.12
N GLY A 331 9.24 20.32 -10.81
CA GLY A 331 9.55 20.84 -12.15
C GLY A 331 10.39 22.12 -12.16
N TRP A 332 10.77 22.63 -11.00
CA TRP A 332 11.76 23.69 -10.84
C TRP A 332 13.10 23.07 -10.45
N ASP A 333 14.21 23.61 -10.96
CA ASP A 333 15.54 23.19 -10.53
C ASP A 333 15.82 23.74 -9.13
N ASN A 334 16.08 22.84 -8.17
CA ASN A 334 16.54 23.17 -6.82
C ASN A 334 17.71 22.24 -6.46
N GLU A 335 18.80 22.76 -5.89
CA GLU A 335 20.04 22.03 -5.55
C GLU A 335 20.62 21.07 -6.63
N PRO A 336 21.92 21.10 -6.96
CA PRO A 336 22.47 20.35 -8.11
C PRO A 336 22.48 18.82 -7.95
N THR A 337 21.94 18.26 -6.86
CA THR A 337 21.92 16.82 -6.59
C THR A 337 20.55 16.21 -6.83
N TYR A 338 19.70 16.12 -5.81
CA TYR A 338 18.44 15.37 -5.84
C TYR A 338 17.22 16.20 -6.26
N GLY A 339 17.32 17.53 -6.27
CA GLY A 339 16.22 18.42 -6.62
C GLY A 339 16.25 18.92 -8.07
N LYS A 340 17.04 18.29 -8.96
CA LYS A 340 17.00 18.58 -10.40
C LYS A 340 15.55 18.46 -10.91
N GLY A 341 15.09 19.46 -11.65
CA GLY A 341 13.71 19.54 -12.11
C GLY A 341 13.31 18.33 -12.96
N ILE A 342 12.25 17.63 -12.56
CA ILE A 342 11.66 16.58 -13.41
C ILE A 342 10.81 17.19 -14.52
N THR A 343 11.00 16.72 -15.74
CA THR A 343 10.26 17.22 -16.90
C THR A 343 8.77 16.90 -16.82
N THR A 344 7.93 17.65 -17.53
CA THR A 344 6.50 17.32 -17.66
C THR A 344 6.27 15.91 -18.23
N SER A 345 7.18 15.41 -19.09
CA SER A 345 7.11 14.05 -19.62
C SER A 345 7.30 13.01 -18.51
N GLN A 346 8.31 13.20 -17.65
CA GLN A 346 8.55 12.35 -16.49
C GLN A 346 7.37 12.39 -15.51
N GLN A 347 6.85 13.58 -15.19
CA GLN A 347 5.68 13.72 -14.32
C GLN A 347 4.48 12.91 -14.83
N LYS A 348 4.18 12.99 -16.14
CA LYS A 348 3.12 12.19 -16.77
C LYS A 348 3.42 10.69 -16.73
N GLN A 349 4.67 10.30 -16.99
CA GLN A 349 5.09 8.90 -16.95
C GLN A 349 4.97 8.30 -15.54
N PHE A 350 5.36 9.05 -14.52
CA PHE A 350 5.28 8.67 -13.12
C PHE A 350 3.82 8.51 -12.69
N ALA A 351 2.96 9.48 -13.01
CA ALA A 351 1.52 9.40 -12.76
C ALA A 351 0.88 8.20 -13.47
N ALA A 352 1.20 7.99 -14.76
CA ALA A 352 0.68 6.88 -15.54
C ALA A 352 1.04 5.52 -14.94
N TYR A 353 2.28 5.35 -14.46
CA TYR A 353 2.69 4.12 -13.80
C TYR A 353 1.97 3.90 -12.47
N LEU A 354 1.76 4.96 -11.67
CA LEU A 354 1.04 4.85 -10.41
C LEU A 354 -0.45 4.48 -10.61
N MET A 355 -1.09 5.01 -11.66
CA MET A 355 -2.51 4.76 -11.94
C MET A 355 -2.84 3.27 -12.17
N VAL A 356 -1.91 2.48 -12.73
CA VAL A 356 -2.15 1.06 -13.07
C VAL A 356 -2.51 0.19 -11.86
N PHE A 357 -2.21 0.65 -10.64
CA PHE A 357 -2.48 -0.09 -9.40
C PHE A 357 -3.87 0.19 -8.82
N PHE A 358 -4.66 1.09 -9.43
CA PHE A 358 -5.99 1.48 -8.94
C PHE A 358 -7.12 1.19 -9.94
N GLU A 359 -6.80 0.54 -11.06
CA GLU A 359 -7.72 0.16 -12.14
C GLU A 359 -8.36 -1.24 -11.96
#